data_AF-K7FMS0-F1
#
_entry.id   AF-K7FMS0-F1
#
_cell.length_a   1.000
_cell.length_b   1.000
_cell.length_c   1.000
_cell.angle_alpha   90.00
_cell.angle_beta   90.00
_cell.angle_gamma   90.00
#
_symmetry.space_group_name_H-M   'P 1'
#
loop_
_entity.id
_entity.type
_entity.pdbx_description
1 polymer ?
#
loop_
_entity_poly.entity_id
_entity_poly.type
_entity_poly.pdbx_seq_one_letter_code
_entity_poly.pdbx_strand_id
1 'polypeptide(L)'
;MVSPTVVGQDVGKSVTSSHHILTLYWSLSVSIFAVGGMISSFTVGWIGDKLGRVKAMLAVNVLSITGNLLMGLAKFGPSHILIIAGRAITGLYCGLSSGLVPMYVGEISPTALRGALGTLHQLATVTGILISQVCKSVHRSTE
;
A
#
# COMPACT_ATOMS: atom_id res chain seq x y z
N MET A 1 -36.81 -11.62 38.37
CA MET A 1 -36.34 -10.22 38.26
C MET A 1 -34.82 -10.27 38.10
N VAL A 2 -34.34 -10.37 36.86
CA VAL A 2 -32.91 -10.51 36.54
C VAL A 2 -32.24 -9.16 36.79
N SER A 3 -31.17 -9.15 37.59
CA SER A 3 -30.47 -7.93 37.99
C SER A 3 -29.82 -7.22 36.79
N PRO A 4 -29.89 -5.88 36.69
CA PRO A 4 -29.39 -5.09 35.55
C PRO A 4 -27.85 -5.13 35.37
N THR A 5 -27.10 -5.73 36.29
CA THR A 5 -25.62 -5.80 36.26
C THR A 5 -25.06 -6.82 35.26
N VAL A 6 -25.80 -7.89 34.94
CA VAL A 6 -25.29 -8.98 34.07
C VAL A 6 -25.30 -8.54 32.58
N VAL A 7 -26.33 -7.82 32.15
CA VAL A 7 -26.46 -7.28 30.79
C VAL A 7 -25.35 -6.27 30.45
N GLY A 8 -24.90 -5.48 31.43
CA GLY A 8 -23.82 -4.50 31.22
C GLY A 8 -22.44 -5.11 31.01
N GLN A 9 -22.14 -6.28 31.61
CA GLN A 9 -20.87 -6.98 31.40
C GLN A 9 -20.81 -7.72 30.07
N ASP A 10 -21.94 -8.26 29.58
CA ASP A 10 -21.99 -8.93 28.28
C ASP A 10 -21.90 -7.94 27.11
N VAL A 11 -22.48 -6.74 27.25
CA VAL A 11 -22.31 -5.63 26.29
C VAL A 11 -20.88 -5.11 26.29
N GLY A 12 -20.24 -4.94 27.45
CA GLY A 12 -18.82 -4.55 27.53
C GLY A 12 -17.88 -5.55 26.85
N LYS A 13 -18.09 -6.86 27.07
CA LYS A 13 -17.29 -7.92 26.42
C LYS A 13 -17.51 -8.01 24.90
N SER A 14 -18.73 -7.80 24.43
CA SER A 14 -19.03 -7.83 22.99
C SER A 14 -18.51 -6.58 22.25
N VAL A 15 -18.52 -5.41 22.89
CA VAL A 15 -17.88 -4.19 22.35
C VAL A 15 -16.36 -4.33 22.32
N THR A 16 -15.72 -4.76 23.42
CA THR A 16 -14.27 -4.99 23.44
C THR A 16 -13.82 -6.03 22.41
N SER A 17 -14.55 -7.14 22.25
CA SER A 17 -14.21 -8.17 21.25
C SER A 17 -14.27 -7.65 19.81
N SER A 18 -15.24 -6.77 19.52
CA SER A 18 -15.40 -6.17 18.19
C SER A 18 -14.28 -5.18 17.87
N HIS A 19 -13.82 -4.39 18.84
CA HIS A 19 -12.66 -3.51 18.65
C HIS A 19 -11.38 -4.31 18.37
N HIS A 20 -11.15 -5.41 19.08
CA HIS A 20 -10.01 -6.28 18.85
C HIS A 20 -9.98 -6.85 17.42
N ILE A 21 -11.12 -7.30 16.89
CA ILE A 21 -11.16 -7.89 15.54
C ILE A 21 -10.88 -6.84 14.46
N LEU A 22 -11.38 -5.62 14.64
CA LEU A 22 -11.12 -4.51 13.70
C LEU A 22 -9.65 -4.12 13.68
N THR A 23 -9.01 -4.06 14.86
CA THR A 23 -7.56 -3.80 14.96
C THR A 23 -6.76 -4.92 14.30
N LEU A 24 -7.15 -6.20 14.45
CA LEU A 24 -6.50 -7.31 13.76
C LEU A 24 -6.59 -7.16 12.24
N TYR A 25 -7.75 -6.85 11.68
CA TYR A 25 -7.89 -6.61 10.23
C TYR A 25 -7.04 -5.43 9.75
N TRP A 26 -6.99 -4.34 10.53
CA TRP A 26 -6.18 -3.17 10.22
C TRP A 26 -4.68 -3.50 10.23
N SER A 27 -4.19 -4.14 11.30
CA SER A 27 -2.79 -4.54 11.44
C SER A 27 -2.37 -5.56 10.38
N LEU A 28 -3.24 -6.50 10.04
CA LEU A 28 -3.00 -7.49 8.98
C LEU A 28 -2.88 -6.79 7.60
N SER A 29 -3.76 -5.83 7.32
CA SER A 29 -3.74 -5.03 6.09
C SER A 29 -2.45 -4.23 5.91
N VAL A 30 -1.91 -3.65 7.00
CA VAL A 30 -0.63 -2.94 6.97
C VAL A 30 0.55 -3.92 6.83
N SER A 31 0.49 -5.05 7.53
CA SER A 31 1.59 -6.03 7.52
C SER A 31 1.74 -6.72 6.17
N ILE A 32 0.63 -7.09 5.52
CA ILE A 32 0.68 -7.75 4.20
C ILE A 32 1.23 -6.82 3.11
N PHE A 33 1.03 -5.51 3.25
CA PHE A 33 1.63 -4.52 2.36
C PHE A 33 3.16 -4.55 2.46
N ALA A 34 3.71 -4.60 3.68
CA ALA A 34 5.14 -4.70 3.91
C ALA A 34 5.72 -6.02 3.38
N VAL A 35 5.02 -7.14 3.60
CA VAL A 35 5.38 -8.46 3.06
C VAL A 35 5.40 -8.44 1.53
N GLY A 36 4.38 -7.86 0.89
CA GLY A 36 4.33 -7.66 -0.56
C GLY A 36 5.51 -6.84 -1.06
N GLY A 37 5.89 -5.76 -0.36
CA GLY A 37 7.07 -4.97 -0.66
C GLY A 37 8.38 -5.75 -0.58
N MET A 38 8.56 -6.59 0.45
CA MET A 38 9.77 -7.42 0.59
C MET A 38 9.90 -8.43 -0.56
N ILE A 39 8.80 -9.10 -0.91
CA ILE A 39 8.78 -10.09 -2.00
C ILE A 39 9.09 -9.43 -3.35
N SER A 40 8.54 -8.24 -3.60
CA SER A 40 8.79 -7.51 -4.84
C SER A 40 10.22 -6.99 -4.95
N SER A 41 10.82 -6.50 -3.86
CA SER A 41 12.22 -6.08 -3.86
C SER A 41 13.18 -7.20 -4.26
N PHE A 42 12.91 -8.44 -3.85
CA PHE A 42 13.73 -9.58 -4.23
C PHE A 42 13.58 -9.97 -5.70
N THR A 43 12.38 -9.76 -6.26
CA THR A 43 12.08 -10.10 -7.66
C THR A 43 12.41 -8.99 -8.65
N VAL A 44 12.72 -7.77 -8.18
CA VAL A 44 12.91 -6.58 -9.03
C VAL A 44 14.06 -6.72 -10.04
N GLY A 45 15.19 -7.32 -9.62
CA GLY A 45 16.34 -7.53 -10.52
C GLY A 45 16.03 -8.57 -11.58
N TRP A 46 15.45 -9.69 -11.16
CA TRP A 46 15.10 -10.78 -12.08
C TRP A 46 14.04 -10.37 -13.11
N ILE A 47 13.05 -9.58 -12.70
CA ILE A 47 11.99 -9.07 -13.58
C ILE A 47 12.55 -8.04 -14.57
N GLY A 48 13.46 -7.17 -14.12
CA GLY A 48 14.11 -6.16 -14.96
C GLY A 48 14.96 -6.79 -16.07
N ASP A 49 15.69 -7.85 -15.74
CA ASP A 49 16.59 -8.53 -16.67
C ASP A 49 15.83 -9.45 -17.65
N LYS A 50 14.75 -10.14 -17.21
CA LYS A 50 13.99 -11.07 -18.08
C LYS A 50 12.97 -10.40 -18.99
N LEU A 51 12.20 -9.44 -18.50
CA LEU A 51 11.09 -8.86 -19.26
C LEU A 51 11.53 -7.68 -20.14
N GLY A 52 12.73 -7.15 -19.92
CA GLY A 52 13.19 -5.92 -20.53
C GLY A 52 12.54 -4.69 -19.87
N ARG A 53 13.27 -3.57 -19.90
CA ARG A 53 12.99 -2.42 -19.04
C ARG A 53 11.65 -1.73 -19.28
N VAL A 54 11.25 -1.55 -20.54
CA VAL A 54 9.98 -0.89 -20.92
C VAL A 54 8.78 -1.77 -20.61
N LYS A 55 8.88 -3.09 -20.86
CA LYS A 55 7.79 -4.04 -20.59
C LYS A 55 7.61 -4.26 -19.09
N ALA A 56 8.70 -4.24 -18.30
CA ALA A 56 8.62 -4.28 -16.85
C ALA A 56 7.85 -3.07 -16.29
N MET A 57 8.13 -1.86 -16.78
CA MET A 57 7.39 -0.65 -16.39
C MET A 57 5.89 -0.72 -16.76
N LEU A 58 5.57 -1.30 -17.92
CA LEU A 58 4.17 -1.49 -18.32
C LEU A 58 3.45 -2.54 -17.44
N ALA A 59 4.11 -3.65 -17.10
CA ALA A 59 3.56 -4.67 -16.19
C ALA A 59 3.29 -4.11 -14.79
N VAL A 60 4.17 -3.26 -14.27
CA VAL A 60 4.00 -2.59 -12.97
C VAL A 60 2.77 -1.66 -12.98
N ASN A 61 2.51 -0.96 -14.08
CA ASN A 61 1.30 -0.15 -14.22
C ASN A 61 0.03 -1.00 -14.19
N VAL A 62 0.02 -2.16 -14.85
CA VAL A 62 -1.11 -3.10 -14.79
C VAL A 62 -1.36 -3.56 -13.36
N LEU A 63 -0.32 -3.92 -12.61
CA LEU A 63 -0.43 -4.28 -11.19
C LEU A 63 -1.00 -3.14 -10.34
N SER A 64 -0.59 -1.89 -10.61
CA SER A 64 -1.15 -0.72 -9.92
C SER A 64 -2.64 -0.56 -10.18
N ILE A 65 -3.07 -0.71 -11.43
CA ILE A 65 -4.48 -0.60 -11.80
C ILE A 65 -5.27 -1.71 -11.12
N THR A 66 -4.80 -2.95 -11.17
CA THR A 66 -5.48 -4.09 -10.51
C THR A 66 -5.60 -3.90 -9.00
N GLY A 67 -4.52 -3.48 -8.32
CA GLY A 67 -4.53 -3.26 -6.87
C GLY A 67 -5.48 -2.13 -6.44
N ASN A 68 -5.42 -1.00 -7.14
CA ASN A 68 -6.29 0.15 -6.85
C ASN A 68 -7.75 -0.14 -7.20
N LEU A 69 -8.01 -0.87 -8.28
CA LEU A 69 -9.36 -1.28 -8.66
C LEU A 69 -9.95 -2.21 -7.60
N LEU A 70 -9.17 -3.16 -7.08
CA LEU A 70 -9.61 -4.07 -6.02
C LEU A 70 -9.93 -3.31 -4.73
N MET A 71 -9.13 -2.30 -4.37
CA MET A 71 -9.43 -1.41 -3.24
C MET A 71 -10.65 -0.50 -3.50
N GLY A 72 -10.84 -0.01 -4.72
CA GLY A 72 -11.98 0.84 -5.08
C GLY A 72 -13.31 0.08 -5.09
N LEU A 73 -13.30 -1.17 -5.57
CA LEU A 73 -14.46 -2.07 -5.58
C LEU A 73 -14.81 -2.62 -4.19
N ALA A 74 -13.94 -2.45 -3.20
CA ALA A 74 -14.22 -2.88 -1.82
C ALA A 74 -15.48 -2.23 -1.22
N LYS A 75 -15.95 -1.10 -1.78
CA LYS A 75 -17.21 -0.45 -1.39
C LYS A 75 -18.47 -1.19 -1.86
N PHE A 76 -18.36 -2.03 -2.88
CA PHE A 76 -19.49 -2.75 -3.49
C PHE A 76 -19.54 -4.25 -3.16
N GLY A 77 -18.52 -4.81 -2.51
CA GLY A 77 -18.38 -6.25 -2.26
C GLY A 77 -17.96 -6.60 -0.81
N PRO A 78 -17.50 -7.84 -0.54
CA PRO A 78 -16.97 -8.23 0.76
C PRO A 78 -15.70 -7.44 1.09
N SER A 79 -15.89 -6.34 1.83
CA SER A 79 -14.92 -5.26 2.05
C SER A 79 -13.59 -5.72 2.63
N HIS A 80 -13.61 -6.66 3.58
CA HIS A 80 -12.41 -7.08 4.32
C HIS A 80 -11.38 -7.78 3.41
N ILE A 81 -11.81 -8.73 2.59
CA ILE A 81 -10.90 -9.53 1.76
C ILE A 81 -10.36 -8.72 0.57
N LEU A 82 -11.21 -7.90 -0.05
CA LEU A 82 -10.78 -7.04 -1.17
C LEU A 82 -9.74 -6.01 -0.74
N ILE A 83 -9.89 -5.42 0.45
CA ILE A 83 -8.91 -4.45 0.98
C ILE A 83 -7.57 -5.15 1.26
N ILE A 84 -7.59 -6.32 1.91
CA ILE A 84 -6.36 -7.07 2.24
C ILE A 84 -5.64 -7.51 0.95
N ALA A 85 -6.38 -8.08 -0.02
CA ALA A 85 -5.82 -8.50 -1.29
C ALA A 85 -5.29 -7.30 -2.10
N GLY A 86 -6.04 -6.19 -2.13
CA GLY A 86 -5.60 -4.96 -2.79
C GLY A 86 -4.31 -4.41 -2.18
N ARG A 87 -4.19 -4.44 -0.84
CA ARG A 87 -2.96 -4.02 -0.14
C ARG A 87 -1.77 -4.92 -0.42
N ALA A 88 -1.98 -6.22 -0.57
CA ALA A 88 -0.92 -7.14 -1.00
C ALA A 88 -0.42 -6.78 -2.42
N ILE A 89 -1.33 -6.55 -3.37
CA ILE A 89 -0.99 -6.21 -4.76
C ILE A 89 -0.33 -4.82 -4.83
N THR A 90 -0.88 -3.82 -4.14
CA THR A 90 -0.30 -2.46 -4.10
C THR A 90 1.07 -2.47 -3.40
N GLY A 91 1.29 -3.35 -2.42
CA GLY A 91 2.60 -3.57 -1.79
C GLY A 91 3.63 -4.15 -2.77
N LEU A 92 3.22 -5.16 -3.55
CA LEU A 92 4.05 -5.72 -4.63
C LEU A 92 4.40 -4.63 -5.67
N TYR A 93 3.40 -3.87 -6.12
CA TYR A 93 3.59 -2.74 -7.04
C TYR A 93 4.58 -1.70 -6.48
N CYS A 94 4.42 -1.30 -5.21
CA CYS A 94 5.23 -0.25 -4.60
C CYS A 94 6.71 -0.64 -4.56
N GLY A 95 7.03 -1.86 -4.15
CA GLY A 95 8.42 -2.34 -4.12
C GLY A 95 9.02 -2.54 -5.52
N LEU A 96 8.24 -3.02 -6.50
CA LEU A 96 8.69 -3.11 -7.90
C LEU A 96 8.96 -1.72 -8.50
N SER A 97 8.03 -0.78 -8.30
CA SER A 97 8.15 0.59 -8.83
C SER A 97 9.36 1.32 -8.23
N SER A 98 9.57 1.20 -6.92
CA SER A 98 10.69 1.87 -6.23
C SER A 98 12.07 1.40 -6.72
N GLY A 99 12.21 0.15 -7.18
CA GLY A 99 13.45 -0.35 -7.77
C GLY A 99 13.55 -0.14 -9.28
N LEU A 100 12.48 -0.41 -10.03
CA LEU A 100 12.48 -0.36 -11.50
C LEU A 100 12.56 1.08 -12.05
N VAL A 101 11.95 2.06 -11.38
CA VAL A 101 11.96 3.46 -11.82
C VAL A 101 13.38 4.04 -11.84
N PRO A 102 14.14 4.07 -10.72
CA PRO A 102 15.50 4.60 -10.73
C PRO A 102 16.45 3.73 -11.56
N MET A 103 16.21 2.42 -11.63
CA MET A 103 16.93 1.53 -12.52
C MET A 103 16.75 2.01 -13.97
N TYR A 104 15.53 2.02 -14.51
CA TYR A 104 15.19 2.43 -15.88
C TYR A 104 15.76 3.80 -16.25
N VAL A 105 15.50 4.78 -15.40
CA VAL A 105 16.00 6.15 -15.58
C VAL A 105 17.53 6.18 -15.61
N GLY A 106 18.18 5.36 -14.78
CA GLY A 106 19.64 5.23 -14.74
C GLY A 106 20.28 4.61 -15.99
N GLU A 107 19.53 3.86 -16.81
CA GLU A 107 20.02 3.37 -18.12
C GLU A 107 19.89 4.40 -19.23
N ILE A 108 18.88 5.27 -19.15
CA ILE A 108 18.64 6.31 -20.15
C ILE A 108 19.49 7.54 -19.86
N SER A 109 19.91 7.73 -18.61
CA SER A 109 20.64 8.91 -18.18
C SER A 109 22.14 8.87 -18.48
N PRO A 110 22.75 10.01 -18.83
CA PRO A 110 24.21 10.12 -18.90
C PRO A 110 24.85 9.89 -17.52
N THR A 111 26.04 9.30 -17.49
CA THR A 111 26.70 8.77 -16.29
C THR A 111 26.84 9.78 -15.14
N ALA A 112 26.93 11.08 -15.47
CA ALA A 112 27.04 12.17 -14.48
C ALA A 112 25.73 12.46 -13.72
N LEU A 113 24.56 12.16 -14.28
CA LEU A 113 23.25 12.52 -13.72
C LEU A 113 22.51 11.35 -13.06
N ARG A 114 23.08 10.14 -13.09
CA ARG A 114 22.44 8.93 -12.54
C ARG A 114 22.09 9.08 -11.05
N GLY A 115 22.97 9.73 -10.28
CA GLY A 115 22.72 10.04 -8.86
C GLY A 115 21.60 11.06 -8.66
N ALA A 116 21.60 12.14 -9.45
CA ALA A 116 20.56 13.18 -9.38
C ALA A 116 19.16 12.61 -9.66
N LEU A 117 19.04 11.73 -10.65
CA LEU A 117 17.75 11.12 -11.00
C LEU A 117 17.24 10.14 -9.94
N GLY A 118 18.14 9.41 -9.25
CA GLY A 118 17.78 8.62 -8.06
C GLY A 118 17.25 9.49 -6.92
N THR A 119 17.90 10.63 -6.66
CA THR A 119 17.43 11.57 -5.62
C THR A 119 16.09 12.21 -5.97
N LEU A 120 15.81 12.48 -7.26
CA LEU A 120 14.51 12.99 -7.70
C LEU A 120 13.37 11.99 -7.46
N HIS A 121 13.61 10.68 -7.66
CA HIS A 121 12.63 9.65 -7.32
C HIS A 121 12.30 9.66 -5.82
N GLN A 122 13.32 9.73 -4.96
CA GLN A 122 13.12 9.80 -3.51
C GLN A 122 12.40 11.09 -3.10
N LEU A 123 12.76 12.23 -3.69
CA LEU A 123 12.13 13.52 -3.46
C LEU A 123 10.63 13.47 -3.85
N ALA A 124 10.31 12.86 -4.99
CA ALA A 124 8.92 12.70 -5.44
C ALA A 124 8.10 11.86 -4.45
N THR A 125 8.64 10.74 -3.96
CA THR A 125 7.99 9.91 -2.94
C THR A 125 7.73 10.69 -1.65
N VAL A 126 8.74 11.39 -1.12
CA VAL A 126 8.58 12.16 0.13
C VAL A 126 7.59 13.31 -0.03
N THR A 127 7.63 14.01 -1.18
CA THR A 127 6.67 15.09 -1.49
C THR A 127 5.24 14.54 -1.58
N GLY A 128 5.04 13.35 -2.17
CA GLY A 128 3.74 12.69 -2.19
C GLY A 128 3.21 12.36 -0.79
N ILE A 129 4.07 11.88 0.11
CA ILE A 129 3.69 11.63 1.51
C ILE A 129 3.30 12.95 2.19
N LEU A 130 4.08 14.02 2.02
CA LEU A 130 3.79 15.35 2.59
C LEU A 130 2.41 15.85 2.15
N ILE A 131 2.11 15.82 0.86
CA ILE A 131 0.81 16.23 0.31
C ILE A 131 -0.33 15.39 0.91
N SER A 132 -0.15 14.08 1.04
CA SER A 132 -1.15 13.19 1.65
C SER A 132 -1.47 13.58 3.10
N GLN A 133 -0.45 13.95 3.87
CA GLN A 133 -0.64 14.37 5.27
C GLN A 133 -1.29 15.76 5.35
N VAL A 134 -0.88 16.70 4.50
CA VAL A 134 -1.49 18.05 4.44
C VAL A 134 -2.96 17.96 4.07
N CYS A 135 -3.32 17.17 3.05
CA CYS A 135 -4.70 16.98 2.62
C CYS A 135 -5.57 16.39 3.75
N LYS A 136 -5.06 15.39 4.48
CA LYS A 136 -5.74 14.84 5.67
C LYS A 136 -5.93 15.89 6.77
N SER A 137 -4.92 16.72 7.02
CA SER A 137 -4.99 17.78 8.02
C SER A 137 -6.00 18.86 7.64
N VAL A 138 -6.06 19.24 6.36
CA VAL A 138 -7.04 20.21 5.84
C VAL A 138 -8.45 19.65 5.98
N HIS A 139 -8.69 18.40 5.60
CA HIS A 139 -10.00 17.77 5.72
C HIS A 139 -10.48 17.75 7.19
N ARG A 140 -9.58 17.43 8.13
CA ARG A 140 -9.87 17.47 9.57
C ARG A 140 -10.11 18.88 10.13
N SER A 141 -9.60 19.92 9.47
CA SER A 141 -9.81 21.31 9.90
C SER A 141 -11.17 21.87 9.44
N THR A 142 -11.85 21.16 8.54
CA THR A 142 -13.17 21.55 7.99
C THR A 142 -14.32 20.86 8.75
N GLU A 143 -14.02 19.86 9.58
CA GLU A 143 -14.94 19.23 10.54
C GLU A 143 -14.69 19.76 11.96
#